data_AF-A0A143XDK5-F1
#
_entry.id   AF-A0A143XDK5-F1
#
_cell.length_a   1.000
_cell.length_b   1.000
_cell.length_c   1.000
_cell.angle_alpha   90.00
_cell.angle_beta   90.00
_cell.angle_gamma   90.00
#
_symmetry.space_group_name_H-M   'P 1'
#
loop_
_entity.id
_entity.type
_entity.pdbx_description
1 polymer ?
#
loop_
_entity_poly.entity_id
_entity_poly.type
_entity_poly.pdbx_seq_one_letter_code
_entity_poly.pdbx_strand_id
1 'polypeptide(L)' 'MAEKSGVSLTTISHLEQGMNRNITLGNFISLLRVVGLERRLLELLPELPMPPMALKQINKFIPKRVRRNNDDTES' A
#
# COMPACT_ATOMS: atom_id res chain seq x y z
N MET A 1 -23.18 5.20 15.90
CA MET A 1 -22.03 4.87 15.03
C MET A 1 -21.87 3.37 14.91
N ALA A 2 -21.67 2.65 16.02
CA ALA A 2 -21.57 1.18 16.08
C ALA A 2 -22.69 0.42 15.33
N GLU A 3 -23.96 0.72 15.64
CA GLU A 3 -25.12 0.08 14.99
C GLU A 3 -25.16 0.34 13.47
N LYS A 4 -24.89 1.58 13.05
CA LYS A 4 -24.92 1.98 11.63
C LYS A 4 -23.75 1.42 10.83
N SER A 5 -22.58 1.24 11.44
CA SER A 5 -21.38 0.74 10.76
C SER A 5 -21.21 -0.77 10.87
N GLY A 6 -21.98 -1.45 11.72
CA GLY A 6 -21.80 -2.88 12.02
C GLY A 6 -20.49 -3.18 12.75
N VAL A 7 -19.89 -2.18 13.40
CA VAL A 7 -18.60 -2.30 14.12
C VAL A 7 -18.87 -2.20 15.62
N SER A 8 -18.23 -3.05 16.42
CA SER A 8 -18.40 -3.03 17.87
C SER A 8 -17.90 -1.71 18.48
N LEU A 9 -18.56 -1.28 19.57
CA LEU A 9 -18.20 -0.04 20.27
C LEU A 9 -16.77 -0.10 20.84
N THR A 10 -16.31 -1.27 21.25
CA THR A 10 -14.93 -1.49 21.72
C THR A 10 -13.90 -1.23 20.62
N THR A 11 -14.17 -1.66 19.39
CA THR A 11 -13.29 -1.40 18.24
C THR A 11 -13.27 0.09 17.87
N ILE A 12 -14.40 0.79 17.96
CA ILE A 12 -14.46 2.24 17.73
C ILE A 12 -13.66 2.99 18.80
N SER A 13 -13.85 2.66 20.07
CA SER A 13 -13.12 3.27 21.19
C SER A 13 -11.60 3.08 21.07
N HIS A 14 -11.14 1.86 20.74
CA HIS A 14 -9.71 1.63 20.53
C HIS A 14 -9.13 2.38 19.33
N LEU A 15 -9.93 2.57 18.27
CA LEU A 15 -9.54 3.35 17.10
C LEU A 15 -9.37 4.83 17.47
N GLU A 16 -10.34 5.41 18.17
CA GLU A 16 -10.32 6.82 18.62
C GLU A 16 -9.17 7.11 19.59
N GLN A 17 -8.83 6.15 20.44
CA GLN A 17 -7.71 6.26 21.38
C GLN A 17 -6.34 6.01 20.74
N GLY A 18 -6.28 5.53 19.48
CA GLY A 18 -5.04 5.18 18.79
C GLY A 18 -4.29 3.99 19.40
N MET A 19 -4.91 3.27 20.34
CA MET A 19 -4.32 2.18 21.13
C MET A 19 -4.27 0.87 20.35
N ASN A 20 -5.19 0.66 19.40
CA ASN A 20 -5.23 -0.54 18.57
C ASN A 20 -5.50 -0.21 17.10
N ARG A 21 -4.49 -0.42 16.26
CA ARG A 21 -4.55 -0.19 14.80
C ARG A 21 -5.05 -1.40 14.00
N ASN A 22 -5.43 -2.50 14.66
CA ASN A 22 -5.97 -3.69 14.00
C ASN A 22 -7.45 -3.50 13.65
N ILE A 23 -7.74 -2.53 12.79
CA ILE A 23 -9.03 -2.38 12.13
C ILE A 23 -8.91 -2.90 10.69
N THR A 24 -9.87 -3.69 10.25
CA THR A 24 -9.92 -4.10 8.84
C THR A 24 -10.31 -2.91 7.97
N LEU A 25 -9.80 -2.87 6.74
CA LEU A 25 -10.17 -1.81 5.80
C LEU A 25 -11.68 -1.74 5.57
N GLY A 26 -12.37 -2.89 5.57
CA GLY A 26 -13.83 -2.96 5.46
C GLY A 26 -14.54 -2.21 6.60
N ASN A 27 -14.12 -2.45 7.85
CA ASN A 27 -14.68 -1.75 9.01
C ASN A 27 -14.36 -0.26 8.98
N PHE A 28 -13.15 0.10 8.56
CA PHE A 28 -12.74 1.49 8.40
C PHE A 28 -13.59 2.23 7.35
N ILE A 29 -13.82 1.61 6.18
CA ILE A 29 -14.68 2.16 5.12
C ILE A 29 -16.13 2.30 5.62
N SER A 30 -16.66 1.32 6.34
CA SER A 30 -18.00 1.40 6.93
C SER A 30 -18.14 2.58 7.90
N LEU A 31 -17.11 2.82 8.73
CA LEU A 31 -17.09 3.99 9.62
C LEU A 31 -17.03 5.31 8.83
N LEU A 32 -16.19 5.40 7.80
CA LEU A 32 -16.11 6.61 6.96
C LEU A 32 -17.43 6.94 6.26
N ARG A 33 -18.15 5.93 5.76
CA ARG A 33 -19.48 6.11 5.15
C ARG A 33 -20.51 6.66 6.13
N VAL A 34 -20.48 6.21 7.39
CA VAL A 34 -21.41 6.69 8.43
C VAL A 34 -21.12 8.16 8.80
N VAL A 35 -19.85 8.59 8.69
CA VAL A 35 -19.43 9.98 8.98
C VAL A 35 -19.54 10.89 7.76
N GLY A 36 -19.71 10.34 6.55
CA GLY A 36 -19.77 11.09 5.29
C GLY A 36 -18.40 11.53 4.76
N LEU A 37 -17.34 10.82 5.14
CA LEU A 37 -15.95 11.09 4.75
C LEU A 37 -15.42 10.11 3.69
N GLU A 38 -16.27 9.28 3.08
CA GLU A 38 -15.83 8.28 2.11
C GLU A 38 -15.07 8.86 0.92
N ARG A 39 -15.34 10.13 0.54
CA ARG A 39 -14.63 10.82 -0.54
C ARG A 39 -13.16 11.10 -0.21
N ARG A 40 -12.85 11.30 1.07
CA ARG A 40 -11.48 11.53 1.55
C ARG A 40 -10.67 10.25 1.70
N LEU A 41 -11.29 9.07 1.51
CA LEU A 41 -10.56 7.81 1.53
C LEU A 41 -9.42 7.80 0.50
N LEU A 42 -9.61 8.45 -0.65
CA LEU A 42 -8.58 8.57 -1.68
C LEU A 42 -7.34 9.33 -1.20
N GLU A 43 -7.50 10.28 -0.29
CA GLU A 43 -6.38 11.05 0.31
C GLU A 43 -5.58 10.21 1.32
N LEU A 44 -6.15 9.11 1.81
CA LEU A 44 -5.54 8.21 2.78
C LEU A 44 -4.87 6.99 2.14
N LEU A 45 -5.22 6.67 0.89
CA LEU A 45 -4.67 5.52 0.19
C LEU A 45 -3.28 5.83 -0.37
N PRO A 46 -2.33 4.89 -0.26
CA PRO A 46 -1.02 5.06 -0.88
C PRO A 46 -1.14 5.03 -2.41
N GLU A 47 -0.17 5.63 -3.09
CA GLU A 47 -0.05 5.50 -4.54
C GLU A 47 0.22 4.03 -4.92
N LEU A 48 -0.40 3.60 -6.02
CA LEU A 48 -0.19 2.25 -6.53
C LEU A 48 1.26 2.08 -6.98
N PRO A 49 1.89 0.93 -6.66
CA PRO A 49 3.26 0.68 -7.08
C PRO A 49 3.36 0.62 -8.60
N MET A 50 4.55 0.95 -9.12
CA MET A 50 4.83 0.89 -10.55
C MET A 50 4.61 -0.54 -11.08
N PRO A 51 3.89 -0.71 -12.22
CA PRO A 51 3.65 -2.03 -12.77
C PRO A 51 4.97 -2.70 -13.21
N PRO A 52 5.06 -4.04 -13.12
CA PRO A 52 6.28 -4.78 -13.42
C PRO A 52 6.78 -4.59 -14.87
N MET A 53 5.87 -4.32 -15.81
CA MET A 53 6.24 -4.04 -17.20
C MET A 53 6.98 -2.70 -17.35
N ALA A 54 6.58 -1.67 -16.60
CA ALA A 54 7.27 -0.39 -16.56
C ALA A 54 8.65 -0.54 -15.89
N LEU A 55 8.73 -1.30 -14.79
CA LEU A 55 9.99 -1.66 -14.16
C LEU A 55 10.92 -2.40 -15.13
N LYS A 56 10.40 -3.34 -15.93
CA LYS A 56 11.18 -4.07 -16.95
C LYS A 56 11.72 -3.16 -18.04
N GLN A 57 10.97 -2.15 -18.47
CA GLN A 57 11.44 -1.17 -19.44
C GLN A 57 12.59 -0.33 -18.86
N ILE A 58 12.46 0.13 -17.62
CA ILE A 58 13.50 0.89 -16.92
C ILE A 58 14.77 0.03 -16.72
N ASN A 59 14.59 -1.23 -16.31
CA ASN A 59 15.68 -2.17 -16.10
C ASN A 59 16.50 -2.50 -17.36
N LYS A 60 15.99 -2.23 -18.57
CA LYS A 60 16.78 -2.37 -19.81
C LYS A 60 17.89 -1.33 -19.91
N PHE A 61 17.68 -0.15 -19.33
CA PHE A 61 18.65 0.94 -19.36
C PHE A 61 19.68 0.86 -18.24
N ILE A 62 19.46 -0.02 -17.25
CA ILE A 62 20.45 -0.27 -16.20
C ILE A 62 21.61 -1.08 -16.81
N PRO A 63 22.84 -0.54 -16.82
CA PRO A 63 23.99 -1.24 -17.38
C PRO A 63 24.22 -2.54 -16.60
N LYS A 64 24.20 -3.67 -17.31
CA LYS A 64 24.49 -4.97 -16.71
C LYS A 64 26.00 -5.09 -16.52
N ARG A 65 26.42 -5.51 -15.34
CA ARG A 65 27.83 -5.80 -15.05
C ARG A 65 28.34 -6.88 -16.00
N VAL A 66 29.25 -6.51 -16.89
CA VAL A 66 29.96 -7.46 -17.75
C VAL A 66 31.10 -8.07 -16.93
N ARG A 67 31.14 -9.41 -16.84
CA ARG A 67 32.30 -10.13 -16.31
C ARG A 67 33.19 -10.47 -17.51
N ARG A 68 34.37 -9.85 -17.62
CA ARG A 68 35.41 -10.30 -18.55
C ARG A 68 36.15 -11.46 -17.87
N ASN A 69 36.24 -12.59 -18.56
CA ASN A 69 37.19 -13.64 -18.21
C ASN A 69 38.53 -13.26 -18.86
N ASN A 70 39.64 -13.43 -18.16
CA ASN A 70 40.97 -12.96 -18.58
C ASN A 70 41.62 -13.84 -19.67
N ASP A 71 40.90 -14.75 -20.33
CA ASP A 71 41.48 -15.73 -21.26
C ASP A 71 41.54 -15.23 -22.72
N ASP A 72 41.05 -14.03 -23.04
CA ASP A 72 40.95 -13.52 -24.41
C ASP A 72 42.18 -12.72 -24.90
N THR A 73 43.32 -12.75 -24.18
CA THR A 73 44.52 -11.94 -24.48
C THR A 73 45.74 -12.71 -25.00
N GLU A 74 45.57 -13.89 -25.60
CA GLU A 74 46.66 -14.54 -26.36
C GLU A 74 46.17 -15.03 -27.73
N SER A 75 46.44 -14.24 -28.77
CA SER A 75 46.48 -14.65 -30.19
C SER A 75 47.38 -13.70 -30.96
#